data_AF-A0A7S1HWT8-F1
#
_entry.id   AF-A0A7S1HWT8-F1
#
_cell.length_a   1.000
_cell.length_b   1.000
_cell.length_c   1.000
_cell.angle_alpha   90.00
_cell.angle_beta   90.00
_cell.angle_gamma   90.00
#
_symmetry.space_group_name_H-M   'P 1'
#
loop_
_entity.id
_entity.type
_entity.pdbx_description
1 polymer ?
#
loop_
_entity_poly.entity_id
_entity_poly.type
_entity_poly.pdbx_seq_one_letter_code
_entity_poly.pdbx_strand_id
1 'polypeptide(L)'
;FFFAIHCTMVDQDRVERLLRHEERLNELQRGQEALMKQMVEMQKSGGSGGASALKMPKRVGILTAGGLAPCLSSAIGALIERYMELYPQVSIICYDSGYKGLLLGESIHLTKDVKRDAGILHKFGGSPIGNSRVKLKNVKDCVKRGLVKEGEDPQKKAADQLVKDGIEVLHTIGGDDTNTAAADLAAYLAENNYDLTVIGLPKTIDNDVYPLKQSLGAWT
;
A
#
# COMPACT_ATOMS: atom_id res chain seq x y z
N PHE A 1 -34.83 -27.01 -4.78
CA PHE A 1 -33.96 -26.07 -4.05
C PHE A 1 -32.50 -26.59 -3.99
N PHE A 2 -31.68 -26.78 -5.04
CA PHE A 2 -31.74 -26.49 -6.48
C PHE A 2 -31.97 -25.03 -6.88
N PHE A 3 -30.87 -24.27 -6.98
CA PHE A 3 -30.21 -23.75 -8.20
C PHE A 3 -31.02 -23.19 -9.39
N ALA A 4 -30.43 -22.17 -10.05
CA ALA A 4 -30.81 -21.55 -11.34
C ALA A 4 -32.09 -20.67 -11.30
N ILE A 5 -32.38 -19.68 -12.17
CA ILE A 5 -31.68 -19.03 -13.32
C ILE A 5 -32.41 -17.68 -13.62
N HIS A 6 -31.99 -16.67 -14.41
CA HIS A 6 -30.79 -16.34 -15.22
C HIS A 6 -30.66 -14.79 -15.36
N CYS A 7 -29.44 -14.22 -15.33
CA CYS A 7 -29.10 -12.91 -15.94
C CYS A 7 -27.58 -12.71 -15.92
N THR A 8 -26.84 -12.46 -17.02
CA THR A 8 -27.13 -12.57 -18.47
C THR A 8 -26.11 -13.52 -19.12
N MET A 9 -26.13 -13.68 -20.45
CA MET A 9 -25.09 -14.40 -21.19
C MET A 9 -23.72 -13.79 -20.90
N VAL A 10 -22.84 -14.56 -20.23
CA VAL A 10 -21.44 -14.19 -20.13
C VAL A 10 -20.81 -14.48 -21.49
N ASP A 11 -20.58 -13.42 -22.26
CA ASP A 11 -19.87 -13.46 -23.55
C ASP A 11 -18.65 -14.41 -23.45
N GLN A 12 -18.64 -15.48 -24.24
CA GLN A 12 -17.56 -16.48 -24.19
C GLN A 12 -16.22 -15.85 -24.57
N ASP A 13 -16.19 -14.90 -25.51
CA ASP A 13 -14.97 -14.14 -25.80
C ASP A 13 -14.54 -13.32 -24.57
N ARG A 14 -15.46 -12.86 -23.70
CA ARG A 14 -15.13 -12.12 -22.47
C ARG A 14 -14.66 -13.06 -21.36
N VAL A 15 -15.26 -14.25 -21.20
CA VAL A 15 -14.75 -15.30 -20.29
C VAL A 15 -13.34 -15.69 -20.71
N GLU A 16 -13.14 -16.04 -21.97
CA GLU A 16 -11.82 -16.41 -22.47
C GLU A 16 -10.83 -15.24 -22.48
N ARG A 17 -11.26 -13.99 -22.72
CA ARG A 17 -10.37 -12.81 -22.56
C ARG A 17 -9.99 -12.58 -21.10
N LEU A 18 -10.84 -12.94 -20.13
CA LEU A 18 -10.50 -12.91 -18.70
C LEU A 18 -9.55 -14.05 -18.34
N LEU A 19 -9.83 -15.29 -18.75
CA LEU A 19 -8.95 -16.44 -18.53
C LEU A 19 -7.57 -16.25 -19.18
N ARG A 20 -7.51 -15.80 -20.44
CA ARG A 20 -6.24 -15.44 -21.11
C ARG A 20 -5.51 -14.28 -20.41
N HIS A 21 -6.22 -13.40 -19.72
CA HIS A 21 -5.59 -12.38 -18.87
C HIS A 21 -5.08 -12.96 -17.55
N GLU A 22 -5.81 -13.87 -16.92
CA GLU A 22 -5.46 -14.54 -15.68
C GLU A 22 -4.27 -15.50 -15.88
N GLU A 23 -4.26 -16.27 -16.96
CA GLU A 23 -3.10 -17.06 -17.40
C GLU A 23 -1.87 -16.17 -17.57
N ARG A 24 -2.01 -15.03 -18.27
CA ARG A 24 -0.91 -14.09 -18.54
C ARG A 24 -0.45 -13.32 -17.29
N LEU A 25 -1.34 -13.06 -16.34
CA LEU A 25 -1.00 -12.53 -15.02
C LEU A 25 -0.29 -13.58 -14.18
N ASN A 26 -0.73 -14.83 -14.21
CA ASN A 26 -0.05 -15.96 -13.58
C ASN A 26 1.31 -16.25 -14.24
N GLU A 27 1.48 -16.05 -15.54
CA GLU A 27 2.78 -16.10 -16.23
C GLU A 27 3.69 -14.94 -15.82
N LEU A 28 3.17 -13.70 -15.77
CA LEU A 28 3.92 -12.54 -15.28
C LEU A 28 4.36 -12.72 -13.82
N GLN A 29 3.47 -13.22 -12.96
CA GLN A 29 3.78 -13.48 -11.56
C GLN A 29 4.76 -14.65 -11.41
N ARG A 30 4.57 -15.78 -12.12
CA ARG A 30 5.57 -16.88 -12.15
C ARG A 30 6.91 -16.41 -12.71
N GLY A 31 6.91 -15.51 -13.68
CA GLY A 31 8.11 -14.87 -14.24
C GLY A 31 8.82 -13.97 -13.23
N GLN A 32 8.08 -13.13 -12.49
CA GLN A 32 8.62 -12.31 -11.40
C GLN A 32 9.12 -13.16 -10.23
N GLU A 33 8.40 -14.22 -9.84
CA GLU A 33 8.83 -15.15 -8.78
C GLU A 33 10.04 -15.98 -9.22
N ALA A 34 10.15 -16.38 -10.49
CA ALA A 34 11.33 -17.04 -11.04
C ALA A 34 12.54 -16.10 -11.11
N LEU A 35 12.35 -14.86 -11.59
CA LEU A 35 13.38 -13.83 -11.61
C LEU A 35 13.87 -13.53 -10.19
N MET A 36 12.96 -13.37 -9.23
CA MET A 36 13.32 -13.09 -7.83
C MET A 36 14.04 -14.28 -7.18
N LYS A 37 13.65 -15.53 -7.48
CA LYS A 37 14.40 -16.74 -7.07
C LYS A 37 15.81 -16.75 -7.65
N GLN A 38 15.96 -16.50 -8.95
CA GLN A 38 17.27 -16.39 -9.61
C GLN A 38 18.11 -15.26 -9.02
N MET A 39 17.53 -14.10 -8.70
CA MET A 39 18.24 -12.99 -8.05
C MET A 39 18.69 -13.35 -6.63
N VAL A 40 17.87 -14.07 -5.85
CA VAL A 40 18.25 -14.60 -4.52
C VAL A 40 19.33 -15.70 -4.62
N GLU A 41 19.37 -16.48 -5.70
CA GLU A 41 20.44 -17.46 -5.94
C GLU A 41 21.75 -16.79 -6.40
N MET A 42 21.69 -15.78 -7.27
CA MET A 42 22.85 -14.96 -7.65
C MET A 42 23.44 -14.20 -6.45
N GLN A 43 22.61 -13.75 -5.50
CA GLN A 43 23.06 -13.19 -4.23
C GLN A 43 23.81 -14.21 -3.36
N LYS A 44 23.39 -15.49 -3.35
CA LYS A 44 24.09 -16.57 -2.62
C LYS A 44 25.42 -16.96 -3.25
N SER A 45 25.59 -16.79 -4.56
CA SER A 45 26.83 -17.11 -5.29
C SER A 45 27.87 -15.97 -5.31
N GLY A 46 27.65 -14.88 -4.58
CA GLY A 46 28.67 -13.85 -4.32
C GLY A 46 29.09 -12.99 -5.51
N GLY A 47 28.26 -12.87 -6.56
CA GLY A 47 28.58 -12.11 -7.76
C GLY A 47 28.60 -10.59 -7.51
N SER A 48 29.79 -10.00 -7.35
CA SER A 48 29.96 -8.54 -7.17
C SER A 48 29.80 -7.77 -8.49
N GLY A 49 28.56 -7.41 -8.85
CA GLY A 49 28.29 -6.71 -10.11
C GLY A 49 27.02 -5.84 -10.13
N GLY A 50 27.21 -4.53 -10.05
CA GLY A 50 26.44 -3.55 -10.86
C GLY A 50 24.94 -3.34 -10.57
N ALA A 51 24.32 -4.00 -9.60
CA ALA A 51 22.96 -3.73 -9.16
C ALA A 51 22.92 -3.55 -7.64
N SER A 52 22.10 -2.60 -7.15
CA SER A 52 21.75 -2.55 -5.73
C SER A 52 21.00 -3.84 -5.39
N ALA A 53 21.61 -4.68 -4.54
CA ALA A 53 20.96 -5.90 -4.08
C ALA A 53 19.63 -5.52 -3.42
N LEU A 54 18.51 -6.05 -3.93
CA LEU A 54 17.16 -5.77 -3.43
C LEU A 54 17.05 -6.17 -1.95
N LYS A 55 17.34 -5.19 -1.10
CA LYS A 55 17.38 -5.29 0.35
C LYS A 55 15.96 -5.52 0.86
N MET A 56 15.72 -6.70 1.42
CA MET A 56 14.42 -6.98 2.06
C MET A 56 14.12 -5.92 3.13
N PRO A 57 12.96 -5.25 3.07
CA PRO A 57 12.63 -4.20 4.02
C PRO A 57 12.39 -4.81 5.40
N LYS A 58 13.15 -4.38 6.40
CA LYS A 58 13.02 -4.82 7.80
C LYS A 58 11.69 -4.37 8.41
N ARG A 59 11.17 -3.25 7.92
CA ARG A 59 9.97 -2.59 8.46
C ARG A 59 9.17 -1.87 7.38
N VAL A 60 7.87 -2.04 7.46
CA VAL A 60 6.88 -1.55 6.49
C VAL A 60 5.85 -0.68 7.22
N GLY A 61 5.59 0.51 6.67
CA GLY A 61 4.47 1.36 7.05
C GLY A 61 3.25 1.09 6.16
N ILE A 62 2.05 1.15 6.74
CA ILE A 62 0.78 1.14 6.01
C ILE A 62 -0.07 2.32 6.50
N LEU A 63 -0.72 3.04 5.58
CA LEU A 63 -1.67 4.10 5.93
C LEU A 63 -2.86 4.13 4.97
N THR A 64 -4.03 4.58 5.47
CA THR A 64 -5.25 4.81 4.66
C THR A 64 -5.69 6.26 4.73
N ALA A 65 -5.95 6.88 3.58
CA ALA A 65 -6.31 8.30 3.49
C ALA A 65 -7.50 8.58 2.53
N GLY A 66 -8.08 9.78 2.66
CA GLY A 66 -9.14 10.28 1.77
C GLY A 66 -10.56 10.03 2.28
N GLY A 67 -11.43 9.50 1.41
CA GLY A 67 -12.75 8.98 1.78
C GLY A 67 -12.71 7.47 2.02
N LEU A 68 -13.65 6.95 2.83
CA LEU A 68 -13.84 5.50 2.94
C LEU A 68 -14.25 4.91 1.59
N ALA A 69 -13.87 3.66 1.36
CA ALA A 69 -14.30 2.84 0.22
C ALA A 69 -14.43 1.38 0.70
N PRO A 70 -15.30 0.56 0.08
CA PRO A 70 -15.59 -0.82 0.49
C PRO A 70 -14.47 -1.81 0.10
N CYS A 71 -13.22 -1.43 0.37
CA CYS A 71 -12.01 -2.17 0.05
C CYS A 71 -10.89 -1.97 1.09
N LEU A 72 -10.96 -0.94 1.94
CA LEU A 72 -9.84 -0.49 2.78
C LEU A 72 -9.37 -1.56 3.80
N SER A 73 -10.30 -2.10 4.59
CA SER A 73 -10.04 -3.22 5.50
C SER A 73 -9.45 -4.44 4.78
N SER A 74 -10.05 -4.82 3.65
CA SER A 74 -9.61 -5.95 2.82
C SER A 74 -8.19 -5.76 2.26
N ALA A 75 -7.85 -4.55 1.80
CA ALA A 75 -6.52 -4.21 1.29
C ALA A 75 -5.43 -4.24 2.38
N ILE A 76 -5.76 -3.81 3.61
CA ILE A 76 -4.87 -3.95 4.76
C ILE A 76 -4.66 -5.44 5.11
N GLY A 77 -5.73 -6.24 5.14
CA GLY A 77 -5.66 -7.68 5.34
C GLY A 77 -4.73 -8.36 4.33
N ALA A 78 -4.97 -8.16 3.04
CA ALA A 78 -4.19 -8.75 1.95
C ALA A 78 -2.69 -8.36 2.00
N LEU A 79 -2.38 -7.10 2.33
CA LEU A 79 -0.99 -6.67 2.52
C LEU A 79 -0.34 -7.43 3.69
N ILE A 80 -1.01 -7.52 4.84
CA ILE A 80 -0.46 -8.20 6.02
C ILE A 80 -0.27 -9.69 5.73
N GLU A 81 -1.26 -10.36 5.14
CA GLU A 81 -1.19 -11.78 4.78
C GLU A 81 -0.04 -12.07 3.81
N ARG A 82 0.08 -11.31 2.70
CA ARG A 82 1.16 -11.51 1.71
C ARG A 82 2.54 -11.20 2.30
N TYR A 83 2.65 -10.24 3.23
CA TYR A 83 3.89 -10.04 4.00
C TYR A 83 4.19 -11.21 4.94
N MET A 84 3.19 -11.87 5.56
CA MET A 84 3.43 -13.03 6.42
C MET A 84 3.71 -14.32 5.66
N GLU A 85 3.16 -14.48 4.46
CA GLU A 85 3.47 -15.58 3.54
C GLU A 85 4.92 -15.50 3.05
N LEU A 86 5.34 -14.34 2.52
CA LEU A 86 6.66 -14.19 1.89
C LEU A 86 7.77 -13.83 2.89
N TYR A 87 7.48 -12.96 3.85
CA TYR A 87 8.48 -12.24 4.66
C TYR A 87 8.07 -12.12 6.15
N PRO A 88 7.78 -13.23 6.86
CA PRO A 88 7.19 -13.22 8.21
C PRO A 88 8.00 -12.46 9.27
N GLN A 89 9.31 -12.30 9.07
CA GLN A 89 10.21 -11.52 9.94
C GLN A 89 9.97 -9.99 9.88
N VAL A 90 9.22 -9.50 8.89
CA VAL A 90 9.01 -8.06 8.68
C VAL A 90 8.12 -7.46 9.76
N SER A 91 8.57 -6.33 10.29
CA SER A 91 7.79 -5.50 11.22
C SER A 91 6.80 -4.65 10.43
N ILE A 92 5.51 -4.69 10.78
CA ILE A 92 4.48 -3.85 10.14
C ILE A 92 3.98 -2.83 11.17
N ILE A 93 3.93 -1.56 10.75
CA ILE A 93 3.38 -0.43 11.49
C ILE A 93 2.25 0.17 10.66
N CYS A 94 1.10 0.43 11.28
CA CYS A 94 -0.02 1.13 10.65
C CYS A 94 -0.17 2.53 11.27
N TYR A 95 -0.16 3.59 10.47
CA TYR A 95 -0.35 4.97 10.97
C TYR A 95 -1.83 5.28 11.20
N ASP A 96 -2.18 5.81 12.38
CA ASP A 96 -3.57 6.14 12.70
C ASP A 96 -4.11 7.19 11.73
N SER A 97 -5.24 6.87 11.11
CA SER A 97 -6.02 7.79 10.31
C SER A 97 -5.21 8.46 9.20
N GLY A 98 -4.27 7.72 8.61
CA GLY A 98 -3.51 8.16 7.44
C GLY A 98 -2.37 9.11 7.77
N TYR A 99 -2.23 10.16 6.96
CA TYR A 99 -1.23 11.21 7.17
C TYR A 99 -1.43 12.02 8.49
N LYS A 100 -2.59 11.91 9.17
CA LYS A 100 -2.76 12.45 10.54
C LYS A 100 -1.73 11.82 11.49
N GLY A 101 -1.81 10.50 11.66
CA GLY A 101 -0.96 9.77 12.59
C GLY A 101 0.51 9.83 12.20
N LEU A 102 0.83 9.86 10.91
CA LEU A 102 2.21 10.08 10.46
C LEU A 102 2.75 11.47 10.86
N LEU A 103 1.95 12.54 10.84
CA LEU A 103 2.41 13.87 11.30
C LEU A 103 2.47 14.01 12.83
N LEU A 104 1.73 13.18 13.56
CA LEU A 104 1.64 13.21 15.03
C LEU A 104 2.49 12.13 15.72
N GLY A 105 3.02 11.15 14.97
CA GLY A 105 3.72 9.98 15.51
C GLY A 105 2.78 8.90 16.09
N GLU A 106 1.49 8.94 15.76
CA GLU A 106 0.48 7.98 16.22
C GLU A 106 0.46 6.76 15.28
N SER A 107 0.83 5.58 15.80
CA SER A 107 0.85 4.35 15.01
C SER A 107 0.58 3.08 15.84
N ILE A 108 0.21 2.02 15.13
CA ILE A 108 -0.15 0.70 15.66
C ILE A 108 0.89 -0.31 15.17
N HIS A 109 1.68 -0.87 16.08
CA HIS A 109 2.65 -1.92 15.78
C HIS A 109 1.95 -3.29 15.77
N LEU A 110 2.03 -4.03 14.66
CA LEU A 110 1.29 -5.30 14.53
C LEU A 110 2.04 -6.46 15.21
N THR A 111 1.40 -7.07 16.22
CA THR A 111 1.90 -8.27 16.91
C THR A 111 1.81 -9.51 16.02
N LYS A 112 2.45 -10.62 16.41
CA LYS A 112 2.38 -11.89 15.65
C LYS A 112 0.93 -12.39 15.51
N ASP A 113 0.15 -12.30 16.58
CA ASP A 113 -1.26 -12.72 16.59
C ASP A 113 -2.13 -11.83 15.69
N VAL A 114 -1.99 -10.50 15.78
CA VAL A 114 -2.71 -9.56 14.90
C VAL A 114 -2.35 -9.78 13.42
N LYS A 115 -1.09 -10.14 13.12
CA LYS A 115 -0.67 -10.50 11.76
C LYS A 115 -1.17 -11.86 11.29
N ARG A 116 -1.33 -12.85 12.19
CA ARG A 116 -1.92 -14.17 11.88
C ARG A 116 -3.41 -14.06 11.58
N ASP A 117 -4.14 -13.27 12.37
CA ASP A 117 -5.61 -13.21 12.32
C ASP A 117 -6.12 -12.13 11.33
N ALA A 118 -5.21 -11.51 10.57
CA ALA A 118 -5.48 -10.40 9.65
C ALA A 118 -6.53 -10.71 8.57
N GLY A 119 -6.66 -11.98 8.14
CA GLY A 119 -7.69 -12.41 7.19
C GLY A 119 -9.14 -12.18 7.65
N ILE A 120 -9.37 -11.89 8.95
CA ILE A 120 -10.69 -11.44 9.42
C ILE A 120 -11.11 -10.10 8.80
N LEU A 121 -10.15 -9.25 8.40
CA LEU A 121 -10.38 -7.91 7.86
C LEU A 121 -11.12 -7.92 6.52
N HIS A 122 -11.06 -9.00 5.75
CA HIS A 122 -11.84 -9.18 4.52
C HIS A 122 -13.36 -9.23 4.75
N LYS A 123 -13.80 -9.48 5.99
CA LYS A 123 -15.23 -9.56 6.36
C LYS A 123 -15.84 -8.21 6.76
N PHE A 124 -15.05 -7.13 6.75
CA PHE A 124 -15.47 -5.81 7.24
C PHE A 124 -15.28 -4.71 6.19
N GLY A 125 -16.20 -3.74 6.20
CA GLY A 125 -16.04 -2.47 5.48
C GLY A 125 -15.30 -1.42 6.31
N GLY A 126 -15.08 -0.24 5.73
CA GLY A 126 -14.34 0.85 6.39
C GLY A 126 -12.84 0.58 6.48
N SER A 127 -12.15 1.29 7.38
CA SER A 127 -10.72 1.09 7.66
C SER A 127 -10.51 0.77 9.15
N PRO A 128 -9.85 -0.37 9.50
CA PRO A 128 -9.53 -0.72 10.89
C PRO A 128 -8.45 0.19 11.50
N ILE A 129 -7.75 1.01 10.70
CA ILE A 129 -6.69 1.92 11.15
C ILE A 129 -7.12 3.40 11.04
N GLY A 130 -8.43 3.66 11.02
CA GLY A 130 -8.99 5.00 10.85
C GLY A 130 -8.84 5.57 9.43
N ASN A 131 -9.21 6.83 9.23
CA ASN A 131 -8.99 7.53 7.95
C ASN A 131 -9.01 9.06 8.15
N SER A 132 -8.23 9.81 7.38
CA SER A 132 -8.37 11.27 7.34
C SER A 132 -8.04 11.87 5.96
N ARG A 133 -8.48 13.11 5.78
CA ARG A 133 -8.07 13.98 4.67
C ARG A 133 -7.03 14.96 5.19
N VAL A 134 -5.79 14.85 4.71
CA VAL A 134 -4.68 15.76 5.00
C VAL A 134 -3.90 15.91 3.69
N LYS A 135 -3.56 17.14 3.30
CA LYS A 135 -2.69 17.41 2.14
C LYS A 135 -1.41 18.02 2.66
N LEU A 136 -0.28 17.33 2.54
CA LEU A 136 0.99 17.75 3.16
C LEU A 136 1.43 19.15 2.71
N LYS A 137 1.26 19.48 1.42
CA LYS A 137 1.52 20.83 0.87
C LYS A 137 0.60 21.93 1.41
N ASN A 138 -0.52 21.62 2.08
CA ASN A 138 -1.38 22.62 2.71
C ASN A 138 -0.95 22.87 4.17
N VAL A 139 0.20 23.54 4.31
CA VAL A 139 0.79 23.91 5.61
C VAL A 139 -0.23 24.66 6.49
N LYS A 140 -1.03 25.56 5.92
CA LYS A 140 -2.03 26.36 6.66
C LYS A 140 -3.12 25.49 7.31
N ASP A 141 -3.62 24.47 6.62
CA ASP A 141 -4.56 23.52 7.21
C ASP A 141 -3.89 22.62 8.26
N CYS A 142 -2.66 22.18 8.00
CA CYS A 142 -1.89 21.36 8.95
C CYS A 142 -1.60 22.10 10.27
N VAL A 143 -1.23 23.39 10.21
CA VAL A 143 -1.05 24.26 11.39
C VAL A 143 -2.39 24.47 12.10
N LYS A 144 -3.44 24.86 11.36
CA LYS A 144 -4.79 25.10 11.91
C LYS A 144 -5.35 23.88 12.67
N ARG A 145 -4.96 22.67 12.26
CA ARG A 145 -5.39 21.39 12.85
C ARG A 145 -4.41 20.81 13.87
N GLY A 146 -3.34 21.53 14.22
CA GLY A 146 -2.34 21.09 15.20
C GLY A 146 -1.46 19.91 14.75
N LEU A 147 -1.46 19.57 13.45
CA LEU A 147 -0.64 18.47 12.90
C LEU A 147 0.84 18.88 12.81
N VAL A 148 1.09 20.18 12.56
CA VAL A 148 2.42 20.79 12.56
C VAL A 148 2.40 22.11 13.32
N LYS A 149 3.56 22.53 13.84
CA LYS A 149 3.73 23.87 14.43
C LYS A 149 3.84 24.93 13.32
N GLU A 150 3.61 26.19 13.66
CA GLU A 150 3.91 27.29 12.76
C GLU A 150 5.41 27.29 12.40
N GLY A 151 5.73 27.33 11.10
CA GLY A 151 7.09 27.18 10.57
C GLY A 151 7.57 25.74 10.33
N GLU A 152 6.84 24.69 10.77
CA GLU A 152 7.14 23.31 10.39
C GLU A 152 6.57 22.98 8.99
N ASP A 153 7.38 22.39 8.12
CA ASP A 153 6.91 21.76 6.86
C ASP A 153 6.33 20.36 7.15
N PRO A 154 5.05 20.08 6.81
CA PRO A 154 4.46 18.75 6.95
C PRO A 154 5.16 17.67 6.10
N GLN A 155 5.71 18.01 4.93
CA GLN A 155 6.34 17.04 4.04
C GLN A 155 7.67 16.55 4.63
N LYS A 156 8.54 17.47 5.08
CA LYS A 156 9.71 17.16 5.92
C LYS A 156 9.32 16.38 7.18
N LYS A 157 8.31 16.83 7.94
CA LYS A 157 7.92 16.18 9.21
C LYS A 157 7.46 14.74 9.01
N ALA A 158 6.74 14.46 7.92
CA ALA A 158 6.36 13.11 7.53
C ALA A 158 7.60 12.24 7.23
N ALA A 159 8.56 12.75 6.46
CA ALA A 159 9.82 12.06 6.19
C ALA A 159 10.65 11.81 7.47
N ASP A 160 10.84 12.84 8.30
CA ASP A 160 11.55 12.74 9.60
C ASP A 160 10.94 11.65 10.50
N GLN A 161 9.60 11.56 10.55
CA GLN A 161 8.89 10.56 11.34
C GLN A 161 9.00 9.14 10.75
N LEU A 162 8.93 8.96 9.43
CA LEU A 162 9.19 7.66 8.78
C LEU A 162 10.60 7.14 9.07
N VAL A 163 11.60 8.04 9.02
CA VAL A 163 13.00 7.73 9.29
C VAL A 163 13.23 7.39 10.76
N LYS A 164 12.63 8.15 11.69
CA LYS A 164 12.60 7.85 13.13
C LYS A 164 11.95 6.50 13.44
N ASP A 165 10.85 6.17 12.75
CA ASP A 165 10.19 4.88 12.86
C ASP A 165 10.95 3.77 12.12
N GLY A 166 12.01 4.08 11.37
CA GLY A 166 12.83 3.13 10.62
C GLY A 166 12.08 2.40 9.52
N ILE A 167 11.12 3.06 8.87
CA ILE A 167 10.37 2.52 7.72
C ILE A 167 11.29 2.42 6.51
N GLU A 168 11.29 1.28 5.81
CA GLU A 168 12.04 1.10 4.54
C GLU A 168 11.06 1.02 3.33
N VAL A 169 9.79 0.68 3.55
CA VAL A 169 8.70 0.75 2.56
C VAL A 169 7.42 1.32 3.19
N LEU A 170 6.77 2.30 2.55
CA LEU A 170 5.47 2.85 2.95
C LEU A 170 4.39 2.53 1.90
N HIS A 171 3.32 1.85 2.30
CA HIS A 171 2.10 1.67 1.50
C HIS A 171 1.05 2.74 1.83
N THR A 172 0.60 3.52 0.84
CA THR A 172 -0.41 4.57 1.01
C THR A 172 -1.69 4.22 0.24
N ILE A 173 -2.76 3.84 0.92
CA ILE A 173 -4.03 3.44 0.29
C ILE A 173 -4.98 4.64 0.25
N GLY A 174 -5.28 5.17 -0.94
CA GLY A 174 -6.14 6.35 -1.08
C GLY A 174 -6.37 6.78 -2.54
N GLY A 175 -7.17 7.84 -2.71
CA GLY A 175 -7.46 8.43 -4.03
C GLY A 175 -6.37 9.40 -4.49
N ASP A 176 -6.64 10.20 -5.51
CA ASP A 176 -5.65 11.06 -6.19
C ASP A 176 -4.88 11.99 -5.25
N ASP A 177 -5.58 12.66 -4.32
CA ASP A 177 -4.94 13.47 -3.26
C ASP A 177 -3.91 12.70 -2.42
N THR A 178 -4.14 11.39 -2.22
CA THR A 178 -3.25 10.52 -1.45
C THR A 178 -2.04 10.08 -2.27
N ASN A 179 -2.26 9.66 -3.52
CA ASN A 179 -1.18 9.20 -4.41
C ASN A 179 -0.32 10.38 -4.89
N THR A 180 -0.89 11.57 -5.05
CA THR A 180 -0.15 12.82 -5.28
C THR A 180 0.75 13.13 -4.09
N ALA A 181 0.21 13.12 -2.86
CA ALA A 181 1.00 13.32 -1.65
C ALA A 181 2.06 12.22 -1.43
N ALA A 182 1.82 11.00 -1.89
CA ALA A 182 2.77 9.89 -1.85
C ALA A 182 3.91 10.06 -2.85
N ALA A 183 3.61 10.51 -4.08
CA ALA A 183 4.60 10.84 -5.10
C ALA A 183 5.45 12.06 -4.70
N ASP A 184 4.82 13.09 -4.13
CA ASP A 184 5.49 14.25 -3.54
C ASP A 184 6.46 13.82 -2.43
N LEU A 185 6.00 12.98 -1.51
CA LEU A 185 6.83 12.44 -0.43
C LEU A 185 7.98 11.58 -0.96
N ALA A 186 7.76 10.75 -1.98
CA ALA A 186 8.80 9.98 -2.64
C ALA A 186 9.87 10.86 -3.31
N ALA A 187 9.48 11.94 -3.99
CA ALA A 187 10.41 12.89 -4.57
C ALA A 187 11.27 13.57 -3.49
N TYR A 188 10.65 14.05 -2.41
CA TYR A 188 11.36 14.64 -1.26
C TYR A 188 12.32 13.64 -0.60
N LEU A 189 11.92 12.37 -0.47
CA LEU A 189 12.76 11.32 0.10
C LEU A 189 14.01 11.08 -0.77
N ALA A 190 13.85 11.03 -2.10
CA ALA A 190 14.95 10.88 -3.04
C ALA A 190 15.89 12.10 -3.05
N GLU A 191 15.35 13.32 -3.10
CA GLU A 191 16.12 14.58 -3.04
C GLU A 191 16.99 14.70 -1.78
N ASN A 192 16.51 14.16 -0.66
CA ASN A 192 17.19 14.18 0.64
C ASN A 192 17.96 12.88 0.95
N ASN A 193 18.12 11.98 -0.03
CA ASN A 193 18.89 10.72 0.07
C ASN A 193 18.41 9.74 1.17
N TYR A 194 17.10 9.66 1.41
CA TYR A 194 16.50 8.69 2.32
C TYR A 194 16.22 7.34 1.63
N ASP A 195 16.75 6.24 2.18
CA ASP A 195 16.56 4.85 1.70
C ASP A 195 15.16 4.31 2.06
N LEU A 196 14.11 4.90 1.45
CA LEU A 196 12.70 4.56 1.69
C LEU A 196 11.91 4.54 0.37
N THR A 197 11.19 3.45 0.10
CA THR A 197 10.27 3.34 -1.06
C THR A 197 8.82 3.66 -0.67
N VAL A 198 8.13 4.52 -1.41
CA VAL A 198 6.69 4.79 -1.23
C VAL A 198 5.89 4.10 -2.35
N ILE A 199 4.81 3.41 -1.99
CA ILE A 199 3.95 2.63 -2.89
C ILE A 199 2.50 3.11 -2.74
N GLY A 200 1.95 3.68 -3.81
CA GLY A 200 0.56 4.13 -3.88
C GLY A 200 -0.40 3.00 -4.21
N LEU A 201 -1.46 2.84 -3.41
CA LEU A 201 -2.56 1.90 -3.66
C LEU A 201 -3.83 2.68 -4.04
N PRO A 202 -4.21 2.72 -5.33
CA PRO A 202 -5.21 3.62 -5.87
C PRO A 202 -6.64 3.19 -5.53
N LYS A 203 -7.30 4.02 -4.70
CA LYS A 203 -8.60 3.76 -4.07
C LYS A 203 -9.60 4.85 -4.42
N THR A 204 -10.45 4.57 -5.40
CA THR A 204 -11.61 5.39 -5.79
C THR A 204 -12.79 4.43 -6.04
N ILE A 205 -14.02 4.90 -5.77
CA ILE A 205 -15.25 4.17 -6.14
C ILE A 205 -15.69 4.52 -7.57
N ASP A 206 -15.23 5.66 -8.08
CA ASP A 206 -15.64 6.28 -9.33
C ASP A 206 -14.84 5.75 -10.56
N ASN A 207 -13.81 4.92 -10.29
CA ASN A 207 -12.91 4.27 -11.25
C ASN A 207 -12.15 5.21 -12.20
N ASP A 208 -11.79 6.39 -11.70
CA ASP A 208 -11.28 7.54 -12.47
C ASP A 208 -9.75 7.66 -12.55
N VAL A 209 -8.99 6.77 -11.89
CA VAL A 209 -7.51 6.81 -11.86
C VAL A 209 -6.89 6.27 -13.17
N TYR A 210 -6.62 7.15 -14.13
CA TYR A 210 -5.82 6.81 -15.33
C TYR A 210 -4.36 6.48 -14.95
N PRO A 211 -3.68 5.48 -15.58
CA PRO A 211 -4.10 4.63 -16.70
C PRO A 211 -4.72 3.28 -16.27
N LEU A 212 -5.28 3.20 -15.07
CA LEU A 212 -5.70 1.93 -14.48
C LEU A 212 -7.07 1.50 -15.00
N LYS A 213 -7.20 0.20 -15.28
CA LYS A 213 -8.48 -0.39 -15.70
C LYS A 213 -9.50 -0.47 -14.56
N GLN A 214 -9.03 -0.70 -13.34
CA GLN A 214 -9.86 -0.90 -12.17
C GLN A 214 -9.14 -0.46 -10.89
N SER A 215 -9.80 0.39 -10.09
CA SER A 215 -9.33 0.85 -8.78
C SER A 215 -9.82 -0.03 -7.62
N LEU A 216 -9.19 0.14 -6.46
CA LEU A 216 -9.65 -0.47 -5.22
C LEU A 216 -10.97 0.18 -4.77
N GLY A 217 -12.06 -0.59 -4.80
CA GLY A 217 -13.39 -0.19 -4.34
C GLY A 217 -14.41 0.18 -5.42
N ALA A 218 -14.03 0.15 -6.71
CA ALA A 218 -14.96 0.39 -7.84
C ALA A 218 -15.82 -0.83 -8.23
N TRP A 219 -15.53 -2.01 -7.68
CA TRP A 219 -16.34 -3.23 -7.86
C TRP A 219 -16.41 -3.96 -6.52
N THR A 220 -17.61 -4.37 -6.11
CA THR A 220 -17.92 -5.09 -4.87
C THR A 220 -19.14 -5.98 -5.04
#